data_AF-A0A0Q4NGW1-F1
#
_entry.id   AF-A0A0Q4NGW1-F1
#
_cell.length_a   1.000
_cell.length_b   1.000
_cell.length_c   1.000
_cell.angle_alpha   90.00
_cell.angle_beta   90.00
_cell.angle_gamma   90.00
#
_symmetry.space_group_name_H-M   'P 1'
#
loop_
_entity.id
_entity.type
_entity.pdbx_description
1 polymer ?
#
loop_
_entity_poly.entity_id
_entity_poly.type
_entity_poly.pdbx_seq_one_letter_code
_entity_poly.pdbx_strand_id
1 'polypeptide(L)'
;MAIAASIDNIRHERLSLEKHLNLHQDRQALEAEFAAFYRRNGVEDVTPEMIEKAVAAYKKDRFTYKGWSGGNFSRSLASAYLWLRPQWKKLSLMAASGVLGVMVLSIGATKLSGVLDSMGRESAAASIQQDVENFDQSLAKLGKDITERQQWLNTLTKKGASTALLLHQQLAAVSDQLTVLIQLRDEISAWGKTGMVVDKALVEKDPVAAQAAWEAKTHTHVAAFSKELAAARSEMAKRVAVVESLKSTSEQLAQVRASALYASYANEPDVAFKLSRAEMDFSQGRVEEARVGVEQLNQLLQGRQNAKQLIANVQALQNQVEPIFKDAEGKARLNKLMAQAQLAAQQGNKDSYTRITDQVSALADYVATPLHMEITTSSAGKSGIEREYHENGQSASTPGPKRWYLVVRAVDATGKARAMDITNIETKKVERVSLWAQEVSKKGYNAVKKDKIADGILDNTNVGDKPSGFYEFNYTMPMLNGTLTRW
;
A
#
# COMPACT_ATOMS: atom_id res chain seq x y z
N MET A 1 -24.74 -46.27 -7.25
CA MET A 1 -24.00 -45.16 -7.87
C MET A 1 -23.81 -43.93 -6.98
N ALA A 2 -24.27 -43.90 -5.71
CA ALA A 2 -24.09 -42.74 -4.82
C ALA A 2 -22.85 -42.81 -3.90
N ILE A 3 -22.18 -43.97 -3.80
CA ILE A 3 -20.98 -44.15 -2.95
C ILE A 3 -19.69 -43.72 -3.66
N ALA A 4 -19.61 -43.86 -4.99
CA ALA A 4 -18.45 -43.44 -5.78
C ALA A 4 -18.28 -41.90 -5.82
N ALA A 5 -19.38 -41.15 -5.88
CA ALA A 5 -19.35 -39.68 -5.88
C ALA A 5 -18.90 -39.09 -4.52
N SER A 6 -19.17 -39.78 -3.41
CA SER A 6 -18.72 -39.35 -2.08
C SER A 6 -17.23 -39.65 -1.86
N ILE A 7 -16.72 -40.76 -2.43
CA ILE A 7 -15.29 -41.10 -2.44
C ILE A 7 -14.51 -40.12 -3.34
N ASP A 8 -15.06 -39.70 -4.48
CA ASP A 8 -14.44 -38.69 -5.35
C ASP A 8 -14.44 -37.29 -4.73
N ASN A 9 -15.48 -36.92 -3.98
CA ASN A 9 -15.51 -35.64 -3.27
C ASN A 9 -14.50 -35.59 -2.11
N ILE A 10 -14.34 -36.70 -1.37
CA ILE A 10 -13.29 -36.83 -0.34
C ILE A 10 -11.89 -36.91 -0.97
N ARG A 11 -11.74 -37.48 -2.17
CA ARG A 11 -10.49 -37.40 -2.96
C ARG A 11 -10.19 -35.97 -3.39
N HIS A 12 -11.20 -35.21 -3.81
CA HIS A 12 -11.03 -33.82 -4.24
C HIS A 12 -10.72 -32.87 -3.09
N GLU A 13 -11.33 -33.08 -1.92
CA GLU A 13 -10.99 -32.33 -0.70
C GLU A 13 -9.60 -32.71 -0.16
N ARG A 14 -9.18 -33.98 -0.27
CA ARG A 14 -7.78 -34.36 0.05
C ARG A 14 -6.78 -33.79 -0.95
N LEU A 15 -7.10 -33.75 -2.24
CA LEU A 15 -6.28 -33.13 -3.28
C LEU A 15 -6.17 -31.61 -3.09
N SER A 16 -7.21 -30.93 -2.61
CA SER A 16 -7.16 -29.48 -2.34
C SER A 16 -6.43 -29.15 -1.04
N LEU A 17 -6.48 -30.03 -0.03
CA LEU A 17 -5.65 -29.93 1.18
C LEU A 17 -4.17 -30.27 0.93
N GLU A 18 -3.85 -31.27 0.10
CA GLU A 18 -2.47 -31.57 -0.31
C GLU A 18 -1.85 -30.45 -1.15
N LYS A 19 -2.66 -29.77 -1.99
CA LYS A 19 -2.22 -28.62 -2.79
C LYS A 19 -1.78 -27.42 -1.94
N HIS A 20 -2.25 -27.32 -0.69
CA HIS A 20 -1.85 -26.28 0.26
C HIS A 20 -0.79 -26.75 1.28
N LEU A 21 -0.42 -28.03 1.28
CA LEU A 21 0.58 -28.62 2.19
C LEU A 21 1.92 -28.96 1.51
N ASN A 22 1.99 -29.03 0.18
CA ASN A 22 3.24 -29.30 -0.55
C ASN A 22 3.82 -28.05 -1.25
N LEU A 23 4.40 -27.16 -0.44
CA LEU A 23 5.12 -25.94 -0.85
C LEU A 23 6.25 -26.16 -1.89
N HIS A 24 6.71 -27.40 -2.06
CA HIS A 24 7.77 -27.77 -3.01
C HIS A 24 7.26 -28.06 -4.44
N GLN A 25 6.04 -28.59 -4.62
CA GLN A 25 5.50 -28.89 -5.96
C GLN A 25 5.00 -27.64 -6.68
N ASP A 26 4.36 -26.70 -5.97
CA ASP A 26 3.95 -25.40 -6.52
C ASP A 26 5.15 -24.57 -7.03
N ARG A 27 6.31 -24.73 -6.39
CA ARG A 27 7.55 -24.05 -6.76
C ARG A 27 8.04 -24.52 -8.14
N GLN A 28 8.08 -25.83 -8.37
CA GLN A 28 8.53 -26.40 -9.64
C GLN A 28 7.56 -26.07 -10.79
N ALA A 29 6.26 -26.02 -10.51
CA ALA A 29 5.25 -25.61 -11.48
C ALA A 29 5.38 -24.13 -11.88
N LEU A 30 5.57 -23.23 -10.90
CA LEU A 30 5.80 -21.80 -11.17
C LEU A 30 7.12 -21.57 -11.91
N GLU A 31 8.19 -22.25 -11.52
CA GLU A 31 9.51 -22.15 -12.17
C GLU A 31 9.45 -22.62 -13.63
N ALA A 32 8.74 -23.71 -13.92
CA ALA A 32 8.54 -24.22 -15.27
C ALA A 32 7.70 -23.25 -16.14
N GLU A 33 6.66 -22.64 -15.57
CA GLU A 33 5.80 -21.67 -16.27
C GLU A 33 6.55 -20.36 -16.54
N PHE A 34 7.33 -19.85 -15.58
CA PHE A 34 8.21 -18.69 -15.75
C PHE A 34 9.31 -18.96 -16.79
N ALA A 35 9.97 -20.12 -16.75
CA ALA A 35 10.99 -20.50 -17.72
C ALA A 35 10.42 -20.67 -19.14
N ALA A 36 9.18 -21.13 -19.28
CA ALA A 36 8.49 -21.19 -20.57
C ALA A 36 8.09 -19.80 -21.07
N PHE A 37 7.73 -18.87 -20.18
CA PHE A 37 7.38 -17.50 -20.51
C PHE A 37 8.57 -16.71 -21.07
N TYR A 38 9.74 -16.74 -20.40
CA TYR A 38 10.91 -15.97 -20.85
C TYR A 38 11.56 -16.54 -22.12
N ARG A 39 11.56 -17.87 -22.30
CA ARG A 39 12.00 -18.51 -23.55
C ARG A 39 11.13 -18.12 -24.75
N ARG A 40 9.81 -17.97 -24.56
CA ARG A 40 8.90 -17.49 -25.62
C ARG A 40 9.09 -16.02 -25.98
N ASN A 41 9.65 -15.23 -25.07
CA ASN A 41 9.84 -13.78 -25.24
C ASN A 41 11.26 -13.40 -25.67
N GLY A 42 12.07 -14.38 -26.12
CA GLY A 42 13.39 -14.11 -26.72
C GLY A 42 14.48 -13.67 -25.75
N VAL A 43 14.31 -13.92 -24.45
CA VAL A 43 15.33 -13.64 -23.42
C VAL A 43 16.03 -14.95 -23.08
N GLU A 44 17.22 -15.18 -23.65
CA GLU A 44 17.97 -16.43 -23.47
C GLU A 44 18.85 -16.43 -22.20
N ASP A 45 19.05 -15.27 -21.55
CA ASP A 45 19.97 -15.11 -20.41
C ASP A 45 19.35 -15.38 -19.03
N VAL A 46 18.21 -16.09 -18.96
CA VAL A 46 17.54 -16.39 -17.69
C VAL A 46 18.11 -17.67 -17.08
N THR A 47 19.05 -17.50 -16.14
CA THR A 47 19.60 -18.64 -15.36
C THR A 47 18.60 -19.15 -14.32
N PRO A 48 18.61 -20.47 -13.97
CA PRO A 48 17.72 -21.04 -12.96
C PRO A 48 17.74 -20.31 -11.60
N GLU A 49 18.90 -19.78 -11.21
CA GLU A 49 19.08 -19.02 -9.97
C GLU A 49 18.34 -17.66 -9.96
N MET A 50 18.15 -17.02 -11.12
CA MET A 50 17.36 -15.79 -11.23
C MET A 50 15.87 -16.05 -11.02
N ILE A 51 15.37 -17.19 -11.52
CA ILE A 51 13.98 -17.61 -11.35
C ILE A 51 13.71 -17.92 -9.88
N GLU A 52 14.63 -18.61 -9.21
CA GLU A 52 14.55 -18.86 -7.76
C GLU A 52 14.50 -17.56 -6.95
N LYS A 53 15.37 -16.59 -7.26
CA LYS A 53 15.36 -15.28 -6.57
C LYS A 53 14.08 -14.49 -6.83
N ALA A 54 13.51 -14.55 -8.04
CA ALA A 54 12.26 -13.89 -8.38
C ALA A 54 11.06 -14.51 -7.64
N VAL A 55 10.98 -15.85 -7.58
CA VAL A 55 9.95 -16.57 -6.84
C VAL A 55 10.08 -16.35 -5.33
N ALA A 56 11.31 -16.26 -4.80
CA ALA A 56 11.56 -15.94 -3.41
C ALA A 56 11.17 -14.48 -3.06
N ALA A 57 11.47 -13.51 -3.94
CA ALA A 57 11.06 -12.12 -3.77
C ALA A 57 9.52 -11.98 -3.80
N TYR A 58 8.86 -12.68 -4.72
CA TYR A 58 7.39 -12.75 -4.80
C TYR A 58 6.75 -13.32 -3.52
N LYS A 59 7.38 -14.30 -2.86
CA LYS A 59 6.92 -14.82 -1.57
C LYS A 59 7.15 -13.87 -0.39
N LYS A 60 8.23 -13.08 -0.41
CA LYS A 60 8.61 -12.18 0.70
C LYS A 60 7.62 -11.03 0.89
N ASP A 61 7.06 -10.49 -0.20
CA ASP A 61 6.04 -9.43 -0.15
C ASP A 61 4.67 -9.89 0.38
N ARG A 62 4.46 -11.21 0.50
CA ARG A 62 3.20 -11.79 0.99
C ARG A 62 3.03 -11.74 2.52
N PHE A 63 4.10 -11.41 3.27
CA PHE A 63 4.09 -11.43 4.74
C PHE A 63 4.37 -10.07 5.41
N THR A 64 4.49 -8.99 4.65
CA THR A 64 4.70 -7.65 5.23
C THR A 64 3.39 -6.90 5.35
N TYR A 65 2.89 -6.77 6.59
CA TYR A 65 1.70 -5.99 6.91
C TYR A 65 1.96 -4.50 6.67
N LYS A 66 1.47 -3.96 5.56
CA LYS A 66 1.36 -2.50 5.36
C LYS A 66 0.12 -2.01 6.10
N GLY A 67 0.32 -1.13 7.07
CA GLY A 67 -0.74 -0.58 7.94
C GLY A 67 -1.90 0.03 7.15
N TRP A 68 -3.09 -0.08 7.72
CA TRP A 68 -4.39 0.20 7.09
C TRP A 68 -4.71 1.69 7.03
N SER A 69 -5.11 2.18 5.85
CA SER A 69 -5.65 3.54 5.62
C SER A 69 -7.05 3.51 4.97
N GLY A 70 -7.97 2.69 5.50
CA GLY A 70 -9.32 2.52 4.94
C GLY A 70 -10.30 3.62 5.33
N GLY A 71 -11.12 4.05 4.36
CA GLY A 71 -12.24 4.98 4.55
C GLY A 71 -13.43 4.41 5.33
N ASN A 72 -14.47 5.23 5.54
CA ASN A 72 -15.57 5.00 6.48
C ASN A 72 -16.34 3.67 6.31
N PHE A 73 -16.40 3.11 5.10
CA PHE A 73 -17.03 1.81 4.82
C PHE A 73 -16.25 0.63 5.43
N SER A 74 -14.93 0.73 5.50
CA SER A 74 -14.06 -0.28 6.11
C SER A 74 -14.17 -0.27 7.64
N ARG A 75 -14.47 0.90 8.25
CA ARG A 75 -14.83 1.00 9.68
C ARG A 75 -16.20 0.37 9.99
N SER A 76 -17.14 0.42 9.04
CA SER A 76 -18.44 -0.27 9.12
C SER A 76 -18.30 -1.79 9.05
N LEU A 77 -17.47 -2.31 8.14
CA LEU A 77 -17.15 -3.75 8.09
C LEU A 77 -16.34 -4.23 9.30
N ALA A 78 -15.40 -3.42 9.80
CA ALA A 78 -14.65 -3.74 11.01
C ALA A 78 -15.55 -3.75 12.26
N SER A 79 -16.57 -2.89 12.33
CA SER A 79 -17.55 -2.90 13.43
C SER A 79 -18.54 -4.08 13.31
N ALA A 80 -18.92 -4.48 12.09
CA ALA A 80 -19.67 -5.71 11.85
C ALA A 80 -18.87 -6.98 12.20
N TYR A 81 -17.56 -6.97 11.98
CA TYR A 81 -16.66 -8.08 12.32
C TYR A 81 -16.35 -8.16 13.81
N LEU A 82 -16.18 -7.03 14.52
CA LEU A 82 -16.03 -6.99 15.98
C LEU A 82 -17.28 -7.49 16.72
N TRP A 83 -18.45 -7.45 16.08
CA TRP A 83 -19.70 -7.99 16.59
C TRP A 83 -19.73 -9.54 16.66
N LEU A 84 -18.78 -10.23 16.00
CA LEU A 84 -18.74 -11.69 15.87
C LEU A 84 -17.78 -12.41 16.86
N ARG A 85 -17.31 -11.74 17.93
CA ARG A 85 -16.40 -12.35 18.93
C ARG A 85 -17.12 -13.35 19.88
N PRO A 86 -16.46 -14.44 20.33
CA PRO A 86 -17.15 -15.65 20.78
C PRO A 86 -17.72 -15.63 22.21
N GLN A 87 -17.54 -14.56 22.98
CA GLN A 87 -18.12 -14.45 24.34
C GLN A 87 -19.44 -13.64 24.39
N TRP A 88 -19.90 -13.10 23.25
CA TRP A 88 -21.15 -12.34 23.14
C TRP A 88 -22.25 -13.09 22.36
N LYS A 89 -22.04 -14.38 22.08
CA LYS A 89 -22.94 -15.25 21.31
C LYS A 89 -24.38 -15.34 21.86
N LYS A 90 -24.61 -14.99 23.14
CA LYS A 90 -25.97 -14.94 23.73
C LYS A 90 -26.70 -13.63 23.45
N LEU A 91 -25.99 -12.50 23.29
CA LEU A 91 -26.60 -11.19 22.99
C LEU A 91 -26.81 -10.96 21.48
N SER A 92 -25.90 -11.46 20.62
CA SER A 92 -26.02 -11.24 19.16
C SER A 92 -27.15 -12.04 18.51
N LEU A 93 -27.47 -13.24 19.03
CA LEU A 93 -28.63 -14.04 18.62
C LEU A 93 -29.97 -13.32 18.92
N MET A 94 -30.02 -12.51 19.99
CA MET A 94 -31.20 -11.74 20.38
C MET A 94 -31.37 -10.44 19.59
N ALA A 95 -30.28 -9.76 19.24
CA ALA A 95 -30.32 -8.54 18.44
C ALA A 95 -30.46 -8.78 16.92
N ALA A 96 -29.94 -9.89 16.37
CA ALA A 96 -30.08 -10.22 14.93
C ALA A 96 -31.52 -10.53 14.50
N SER A 97 -32.38 -10.93 15.45
CA SER A 97 -33.81 -11.10 15.19
C SER A 97 -34.57 -9.76 15.22
N GLY A 98 -34.05 -8.73 15.91
CA GLY A 98 -34.44 -7.30 15.90
C GLY A 98 -35.89 -6.93 16.25
N VAL A 99 -36.79 -7.91 16.27
CA VAL A 99 -38.24 -7.78 16.03
C VAL A 99 -38.94 -8.78 16.97
N LEU A 100 -38.65 -10.07 16.83
CA LEU A 100 -39.08 -11.10 17.80
C LEU A 100 -38.18 -11.15 19.05
N GLY A 101 -36.94 -10.68 18.98
CA GLY A 101 -36.01 -10.63 20.12
C GLY A 101 -36.41 -9.65 21.22
N VAL A 102 -37.11 -8.56 20.86
CA VAL A 102 -37.67 -7.60 21.84
C VAL A 102 -38.78 -8.25 22.66
N MET A 103 -39.60 -9.08 22.03
CA MET A 103 -40.67 -9.85 22.68
C MET A 103 -40.13 -10.96 23.59
N VAL A 104 -39.03 -11.63 23.21
CA VAL A 104 -38.36 -12.59 24.09
C VAL A 104 -37.76 -11.90 25.34
N LEU A 105 -37.31 -10.64 25.20
CA LEU A 105 -36.79 -9.85 26.31
C LEU A 105 -37.89 -9.33 27.25
N SER A 106 -39.07 -8.94 26.72
CA SER A 106 -40.22 -8.53 27.56
C SER A 106 -40.77 -9.70 28.38
N ILE A 107 -40.94 -10.88 27.76
CA ILE A 107 -41.32 -12.13 28.44
C ILE A 107 -40.26 -12.57 29.48
N GLY A 108 -38.98 -12.23 29.28
CA GLY A 108 -37.92 -12.52 30.25
C GLY A 108 -37.89 -11.55 31.45
N ALA A 109 -38.29 -10.30 31.26
CA ALA A 109 -38.28 -9.26 32.29
C ALA A 109 -39.41 -9.42 33.33
N THR A 110 -40.56 -9.96 32.92
CA THR A 110 -41.72 -10.24 33.80
C THR A 110 -41.44 -11.32 34.83
N LYS A 111 -40.50 -12.24 34.56
CA LYS A 111 -40.02 -13.23 35.54
C LYS A 111 -39.11 -12.62 36.62
N LEU A 112 -38.49 -11.46 36.37
CA LEU A 112 -37.61 -10.79 37.32
C LEU A 112 -38.37 -9.88 38.30
N SER A 113 -39.61 -9.51 37.99
CA SER A 113 -40.44 -8.57 38.77
C SER A 113 -41.39 -9.23 39.76
N GLY A 114 -41.25 -10.54 40.05
CA GLY A 114 -42.09 -11.29 40.99
C GLY A 114 -41.98 -10.88 42.48
N VAL A 115 -41.65 -9.61 42.78
CA VAL A 115 -41.42 -9.11 44.15
C VAL A 115 -42.31 -7.90 44.52
N LEU A 116 -43.19 -7.38 43.65
CA LEU A 116 -44.11 -6.29 44.03
C LEU A 116 -45.56 -6.61 43.66
N ASP A 117 -46.28 -7.01 44.69
CA ASP A 117 -47.67 -7.46 44.68
C ASP A 117 -48.67 -6.28 44.63
N SER A 118 -49.91 -6.58 44.21
CA SER A 118 -51.13 -5.73 44.16
C SER A 118 -51.36 -4.68 43.05
N MET A 119 -50.43 -4.46 42.11
CA MET A 119 -50.72 -3.71 40.84
C MET A 119 -50.89 -4.64 39.61
N GLY A 120 -50.77 -5.96 39.82
CA GLY A 120 -50.53 -6.96 38.77
C GLY A 120 -51.64 -7.23 37.74
N ARG A 121 -52.89 -6.79 37.97
CA ARG A 121 -54.01 -7.12 37.07
C ARG A 121 -54.09 -6.21 35.84
N GLU A 122 -53.93 -4.90 36.05
CA GLU A 122 -53.88 -3.93 34.95
C GLU A 122 -52.56 -4.04 34.18
N SER A 123 -51.45 -4.34 34.88
CA SER A 123 -50.14 -4.45 34.24
C SER A 123 -49.98 -5.69 33.36
N ALA A 124 -50.55 -6.84 33.74
CA ALA A 124 -50.41 -8.09 32.98
C ALA A 124 -51.24 -8.10 31.68
N ALA A 125 -52.47 -7.58 31.72
CA ALA A 125 -53.29 -7.43 30.51
C ALA A 125 -52.68 -6.37 29.55
N ALA A 126 -52.19 -5.25 30.10
CA ALA A 126 -51.51 -4.22 29.33
C ALA A 126 -50.18 -4.72 28.72
N SER A 127 -49.41 -5.56 29.43
CA SER A 127 -48.15 -6.11 28.90
C SER A 127 -48.40 -7.09 27.76
N ILE A 128 -49.42 -7.96 27.87
CA ILE A 128 -49.78 -8.88 26.78
C ILE A 128 -50.25 -8.09 25.56
N GLN A 129 -51.07 -7.05 25.74
CA GLN A 129 -51.53 -6.21 24.64
C GLN A 129 -50.38 -5.45 23.97
N GLN A 130 -49.43 -4.94 24.76
CA GLN A 130 -48.21 -4.31 24.26
C GLN A 130 -47.34 -5.31 23.47
N ASP A 131 -47.21 -6.55 23.92
CA ASP A 131 -46.44 -7.57 23.21
C ASP A 131 -47.13 -7.98 21.88
N VAL A 132 -48.46 -8.06 21.85
CA VAL A 132 -49.23 -8.28 20.61
C VAL A 132 -49.00 -7.14 19.62
N GLU A 133 -49.07 -5.88 20.07
CA GLU A 133 -48.80 -4.73 19.21
C GLU A 133 -47.35 -4.72 18.71
N ASN A 134 -46.39 -5.00 19.58
CA ASN A 134 -44.98 -5.11 19.23
C ASN A 134 -44.73 -6.20 18.17
N PHE A 135 -45.47 -7.31 18.22
CA PHE A 135 -45.42 -8.40 17.23
C PHE A 135 -45.99 -7.98 15.87
N ASP A 136 -47.11 -7.26 15.86
CA ASP A 136 -47.71 -6.77 14.60
C ASP A 136 -46.82 -5.72 13.92
N GLN A 137 -46.29 -4.75 14.67
CA GLN A 137 -45.31 -3.78 14.17
C GLN A 137 -44.07 -4.46 13.61
N SER A 138 -43.64 -5.50 14.30
CA SER A 138 -42.52 -6.37 13.95
C SER A 138 -42.73 -7.10 12.61
N LEU A 139 -43.89 -7.71 12.41
CA LEU A 139 -44.26 -8.35 11.14
C LEU A 139 -44.38 -7.34 9.99
N ALA A 140 -44.94 -6.16 10.26
CA ALA A 140 -45.04 -5.09 9.27
C ALA A 140 -43.65 -4.64 8.78
N LYS A 141 -42.68 -4.50 9.70
CA LYS A 141 -41.29 -4.17 9.36
C LYS A 141 -40.64 -5.26 8.50
N LEU A 142 -40.82 -6.53 8.85
CA LEU A 142 -40.34 -7.64 8.03
C LEU A 142 -40.95 -7.61 6.61
N GLY A 143 -42.25 -7.35 6.50
CA GLY A 143 -42.94 -7.19 5.22
C GLY A 143 -42.36 -6.05 4.38
N LYS A 144 -42.06 -4.91 5.00
CA LYS A 144 -41.41 -3.77 4.33
C LYS A 144 -40.01 -4.12 3.81
N ASP A 145 -39.17 -4.74 4.64
CA ASP A 145 -37.81 -5.16 4.26
C ASP A 145 -37.85 -6.10 3.04
N ILE A 146 -38.79 -7.05 3.01
CA ILE A 146 -38.99 -7.99 1.90
C ILE A 146 -39.38 -7.22 0.62
N THR A 147 -40.32 -6.28 0.71
CA THR A 147 -40.75 -5.47 -0.44
C THR A 147 -39.62 -4.62 -1.00
N GLU A 148 -38.82 -3.95 -0.15
CA GLU A 148 -37.66 -3.16 -0.57
C GLU A 148 -36.64 -4.05 -1.31
N ARG A 149 -36.39 -5.25 -0.81
CA ARG A 149 -35.48 -6.22 -1.44
C ARG A 149 -36.01 -6.75 -2.77
N GLN A 150 -37.32 -6.98 -2.87
CA GLN A 150 -37.97 -7.35 -4.14
C GLN A 150 -37.82 -6.23 -5.17
N GLN A 151 -38.01 -4.97 -4.76
CA GLN A 151 -37.82 -3.82 -5.63
C GLN A 151 -36.38 -3.71 -6.11
N TRP A 152 -35.41 -3.83 -5.20
CA TRP A 152 -33.98 -3.86 -5.52
C TRP A 152 -33.66 -4.93 -6.58
N LEU A 153 -34.14 -6.17 -6.39
CA LEU A 153 -33.95 -7.26 -7.34
C LEU A 153 -34.52 -6.91 -8.72
N ASN A 154 -35.73 -6.35 -8.76
CA ASN A 154 -36.39 -5.92 -9.99
C ASN A 154 -35.64 -4.80 -10.72
N THR A 155 -34.94 -3.92 -9.99
CA THR A 155 -34.12 -2.87 -10.64
C THR A 155 -32.91 -3.45 -11.36
N LEU A 156 -32.31 -4.52 -10.82
CA LEU A 156 -31.13 -5.17 -11.39
C LEU A 156 -31.48 -6.02 -12.61
N THR A 157 -32.65 -6.66 -12.61
CA THR A 157 -33.11 -7.48 -13.76
C THR A 157 -33.58 -6.63 -14.94
N LYS A 158 -34.21 -5.48 -14.70
CA LYS A 158 -34.72 -4.59 -15.78
C LYS A 158 -33.63 -3.81 -16.52
N LYS A 159 -32.52 -3.47 -15.88
CA LYS A 159 -31.47 -2.61 -16.47
C LYS A 159 -30.51 -3.33 -17.44
N GLY A 160 -30.79 -4.56 -17.83
CA GLY A 160 -29.87 -5.32 -18.71
C GLY A 160 -28.50 -5.57 -18.08
N ALA A 161 -28.39 -5.45 -16.74
CA ALA A 161 -27.15 -5.74 -16.00
C ALA A 161 -26.71 -7.20 -16.15
N SER A 162 -27.60 -8.07 -16.64
CA SER A 162 -27.44 -9.50 -16.86
C SER A 162 -26.88 -9.85 -18.24
N THR A 163 -25.73 -9.31 -18.63
CA THR A 163 -24.93 -9.89 -19.73
C THR A 163 -23.93 -10.92 -19.23
N ALA A 164 -23.63 -10.95 -17.93
CA ALA A 164 -22.82 -12.00 -17.32
C ALA A 164 -23.72 -13.13 -16.77
N LEU A 165 -23.58 -14.34 -17.33
CA LEU A 165 -24.26 -15.57 -16.89
C LEU A 165 -24.22 -15.78 -15.36
N LEU A 166 -23.07 -15.44 -14.75
CA LEU A 166 -22.86 -15.48 -13.30
C LEU A 166 -23.81 -14.55 -12.51
N LEU A 167 -24.01 -13.32 -12.98
CA LEU A 167 -24.89 -12.39 -12.28
C LEU A 167 -26.33 -12.89 -12.33
N HIS A 168 -26.76 -13.47 -13.46
CA HIS A 168 -28.09 -14.06 -13.58
C HIS A 168 -28.31 -15.21 -12.58
N GLN A 169 -27.33 -16.12 -12.45
CA GLN A 169 -27.41 -17.23 -11.50
C GLN A 169 -27.50 -16.73 -10.04
N GLN A 170 -26.72 -15.71 -9.68
CA GLN A 170 -26.75 -15.16 -8.32
C GLN A 170 -28.04 -14.40 -8.03
N LEU A 171 -28.60 -13.68 -9.01
CA LEU A 171 -29.91 -13.03 -8.88
C LEU A 171 -31.04 -14.05 -8.69
N ALA A 172 -31.00 -15.18 -9.38
CA ALA A 172 -31.95 -16.28 -9.16
C ALA A 172 -31.85 -16.83 -7.74
N ALA A 173 -30.63 -17.07 -7.24
CA ALA A 173 -30.43 -17.55 -5.89
C ALA A 173 -30.88 -16.55 -4.80
N VAL A 174 -30.82 -15.24 -5.08
CA VAL A 174 -31.41 -14.21 -4.23
C VAL A 174 -32.95 -14.26 -4.28
N SER A 175 -33.53 -14.47 -5.46
CA SER A 175 -34.99 -14.64 -5.62
C SER A 175 -35.52 -15.84 -4.83
N ASP A 176 -34.81 -16.97 -4.87
CA ASP A 176 -35.17 -18.17 -4.11
C ASP A 176 -35.13 -17.91 -2.60
N GLN A 177 -34.07 -17.25 -2.11
CA GLN A 177 -33.95 -16.90 -0.69
C GLN A 177 -35.02 -15.89 -0.24
N LEU A 178 -35.42 -14.99 -1.13
CA LEU A 178 -36.51 -14.05 -0.87
C LEU A 178 -37.86 -14.78 -0.76
N THR A 179 -38.06 -15.84 -1.55
CA THR A 179 -39.24 -16.71 -1.44
C THR A 179 -39.29 -17.41 -0.09
N VAL A 180 -38.16 -17.90 0.43
CA VAL A 180 -38.07 -18.46 1.79
C VAL A 180 -38.46 -17.43 2.86
N LEU A 181 -37.99 -16.18 2.74
CA LEU A 181 -38.36 -15.11 3.67
C LEU A 181 -39.85 -14.75 3.61
N ILE A 182 -40.46 -14.77 2.41
CA ILE A 182 -41.89 -14.57 2.20
C ILE A 182 -42.69 -15.68 2.87
N GLN A 183 -42.32 -16.94 2.65
CA GLN A 183 -42.97 -18.10 3.27
C GLN A 183 -42.90 -18.03 4.79
N LEU A 184 -41.72 -17.76 5.35
CA LEU A 184 -41.54 -17.64 6.80
C LEU A 184 -42.36 -16.48 7.39
N ARG A 185 -42.42 -15.33 6.71
CA ARG A 185 -43.30 -14.21 7.10
C ARG A 185 -44.76 -14.66 7.14
N ASP A 186 -45.21 -15.39 6.13
CA ASP A 186 -46.60 -15.84 6.00
C ASP A 186 -46.96 -16.88 7.07
N GLU A 187 -46.04 -17.78 7.39
CA GLU A 187 -46.15 -18.73 8.51
C GLU A 187 -46.24 -18.02 9.87
N ILE A 188 -45.36 -17.03 10.12
CA ILE A 188 -45.39 -16.24 11.35
C ILE A 188 -46.71 -15.46 11.45
N SER A 189 -47.19 -14.89 10.34
CA SER A 189 -48.48 -14.18 10.29
C SER A 189 -49.67 -15.11 10.55
N ALA A 190 -49.68 -16.29 9.92
CA ALA A 190 -50.72 -17.29 10.11
C ALA A 190 -50.75 -17.81 11.55
N TRP A 191 -49.58 -18.12 12.14
CA TRP A 191 -49.48 -18.47 13.54
C TRP A 191 -49.91 -17.31 14.43
N GLY A 192 -49.48 -16.08 14.16
CA GLY A 192 -49.84 -14.88 14.93
C GLY A 192 -51.34 -14.74 15.14
N LYS A 193 -52.16 -14.97 14.11
CA LYS A 193 -53.63 -14.89 14.17
C LYS A 193 -54.28 -15.83 15.21
N THR A 194 -53.61 -16.91 15.60
CA THR A 194 -54.17 -17.96 16.49
C THR A 194 -53.33 -18.17 17.76
N GLY A 195 -52.01 -18.04 17.63
CA GLY A 195 -51.00 -18.16 18.68
C GLY A 195 -51.04 -17.00 19.65
N MET A 196 -51.23 -15.77 19.14
CA MET A 196 -51.22 -14.54 19.92
C MET A 196 -52.56 -14.18 20.58
N VAL A 197 -53.60 -14.97 20.32
CA VAL A 197 -54.94 -14.75 20.89
C VAL A 197 -54.89 -14.97 22.41
N VAL A 198 -55.40 -13.97 23.13
CA VAL A 198 -55.50 -13.96 24.60
C VAL A 198 -56.87 -14.48 25.01
N ASP A 199 -56.92 -15.42 25.96
CA ASP A 199 -58.18 -15.87 26.55
C ASP A 199 -58.72 -14.78 27.50
N LYS A 200 -59.68 -14.00 26.99
CA LYS A 200 -60.27 -12.88 27.73
C LYS A 200 -60.98 -13.33 29.01
N ALA A 201 -61.58 -14.52 29.01
CA ALA A 201 -62.27 -15.05 30.19
C ALA A 201 -61.28 -15.51 31.26
N LEU A 202 -60.12 -16.03 30.85
CA LEU A 202 -59.04 -16.38 31.77
C LEU A 202 -58.35 -15.12 32.32
N VAL A 203 -58.16 -14.09 31.49
CA VAL A 203 -57.59 -12.80 31.92
C VAL A 203 -58.46 -12.10 32.96
N GLU A 204 -59.79 -12.15 32.83
CA GLU A 204 -60.70 -11.53 33.80
C GLU A 204 -60.74 -12.28 35.15
N LYS A 205 -60.50 -13.61 35.13
CA LYS A 205 -60.54 -14.48 36.31
C LYS A 205 -59.20 -14.56 37.06
N ASP A 206 -58.10 -14.76 36.34
CA ASP A 206 -56.75 -14.89 36.87
C ASP A 206 -55.70 -14.36 35.86
N PRO A 207 -55.39 -13.05 35.90
CA PRO A 207 -54.46 -12.41 34.96
C PRO A 207 -53.05 -13.00 34.97
N VAL A 208 -52.57 -13.47 36.13
CA VAL A 208 -51.20 -14.00 36.29
C VAL A 208 -51.11 -15.39 35.68
N ALA A 209 -52.11 -16.25 35.93
CA ALA A 209 -52.18 -17.55 35.26
C ALA A 209 -52.39 -17.40 33.74
N ALA A 210 -53.21 -16.43 33.31
CA ALA A 210 -53.40 -16.12 31.89
C ALA A 210 -52.08 -15.69 31.23
N GLN A 211 -51.29 -14.83 31.88
CA GLN A 211 -49.99 -14.41 31.40
C GLN A 211 -49.01 -15.59 31.29
N ALA A 212 -48.87 -16.41 32.33
CA ALA A 212 -47.96 -17.55 32.32
C ALA A 212 -48.33 -18.59 31.24
N ALA A 213 -49.63 -18.85 31.03
CA ALA A 213 -50.12 -19.73 29.98
C ALA A 213 -49.88 -19.16 28.58
N TRP A 214 -50.09 -17.85 28.40
CA TRP A 214 -49.79 -17.15 27.15
C TRP A 214 -48.29 -17.16 26.85
N GLU A 215 -47.44 -16.81 27.81
CA GLU A 215 -45.97 -16.84 27.69
C GLU A 215 -45.47 -18.24 27.33
N ALA A 216 -45.98 -19.30 27.97
CA ALA A 216 -45.59 -20.67 27.66
C ALA A 216 -45.92 -21.08 26.22
N LYS A 217 -47.09 -20.64 25.71
CA LYS A 217 -47.54 -20.88 24.33
C LYS A 217 -46.73 -20.07 23.32
N THR A 218 -46.48 -18.79 23.60
CA THR A 218 -45.84 -17.87 22.65
C THR A 218 -44.32 -18.01 22.61
N HIS A 219 -43.66 -18.14 23.76
CA HIS A 219 -42.19 -18.12 23.86
C HIS A 219 -41.53 -19.17 22.96
N THR A 220 -42.03 -20.40 22.95
CA THR A 220 -41.44 -21.50 22.17
C THR A 220 -41.51 -21.23 20.67
N HIS A 221 -42.64 -20.74 20.18
CA HIS A 221 -42.84 -20.44 18.75
C HIS A 221 -42.07 -19.19 18.33
N VAL A 222 -42.13 -18.12 19.13
CA VAL A 222 -41.40 -16.88 18.90
C VAL A 222 -39.88 -17.15 18.88
N ALA A 223 -39.38 -17.98 19.79
CA ALA A 223 -37.98 -18.40 19.80
C ALA A 223 -37.60 -19.21 18.54
N ALA A 224 -38.44 -20.15 18.10
CA ALA A 224 -38.19 -20.91 16.86
C ALA A 224 -38.16 -20.00 15.62
N PHE A 225 -39.21 -19.17 15.44
CA PHE A 225 -39.29 -18.23 14.32
C PHE A 225 -38.16 -17.22 14.30
N SER A 226 -37.76 -16.70 15.47
CA SER A 226 -36.63 -15.76 15.56
C SER A 226 -35.32 -16.39 15.08
N LYS A 227 -35.08 -17.66 15.41
CA LYS A 227 -33.89 -18.41 14.98
C LYS A 227 -33.88 -18.63 13.47
N GLU A 228 -35.01 -19.09 12.92
CA GLU A 228 -35.17 -19.32 11.48
C GLU A 228 -35.05 -18.03 10.68
N LEU A 229 -35.69 -16.95 11.16
CA LEU A 229 -35.63 -15.64 10.54
C LEU A 229 -34.21 -15.06 10.56
N ALA A 230 -33.48 -15.23 11.67
CA ALA A 230 -32.09 -14.81 11.76
C ALA A 230 -31.20 -15.57 10.75
N ALA A 231 -31.40 -16.89 10.62
CA ALA A 231 -30.67 -17.70 9.64
C ALA A 231 -30.99 -17.28 8.19
N ALA A 232 -32.27 -17.13 7.86
CA ALA A 232 -32.72 -16.73 6.52
C ALA A 232 -32.25 -15.31 6.15
N ARG A 233 -32.26 -14.37 7.10
CA ARG A 233 -31.73 -13.01 6.90
C ARG A 233 -30.22 -13.00 6.72
N SER A 234 -29.49 -13.80 7.51
CA SER A 234 -28.04 -13.93 7.37
C SER A 234 -27.66 -14.50 5.99
N GLU A 235 -28.36 -15.52 5.53
CA GLU A 235 -28.12 -16.12 4.22
C GLU A 235 -28.45 -15.14 3.08
N MET A 236 -29.57 -14.42 3.19
CA MET A 236 -29.92 -13.36 2.26
C MET A 236 -28.84 -12.27 2.20
N ALA A 237 -28.30 -11.85 3.34
CA ALA A 237 -27.23 -10.85 3.39
C ALA A 237 -25.97 -11.32 2.65
N LYS A 238 -25.58 -12.58 2.78
CA LYS A 238 -24.44 -13.15 2.04
C LYS A 238 -24.68 -13.11 0.53
N ARG A 239 -25.87 -13.52 0.08
CA ARG A 239 -26.22 -13.56 -1.35
C ARG A 239 -26.27 -12.16 -1.97
N VAL A 240 -26.84 -11.20 -1.26
CA VAL A 240 -26.84 -9.79 -1.68
C VAL A 240 -25.41 -9.25 -1.79
N ALA A 241 -24.55 -9.53 -0.82
CA ALA A 241 -23.15 -9.11 -0.86
C ALA A 241 -22.40 -9.66 -2.09
N VAL A 242 -22.66 -10.92 -2.47
CA VAL A 242 -22.09 -11.52 -3.69
C VAL A 242 -22.56 -10.76 -4.94
N VAL A 243 -23.86 -10.48 -5.07
CA VAL A 243 -24.40 -9.71 -6.21
C VAL A 243 -23.82 -8.29 -6.28
N GLU A 244 -23.72 -7.60 -5.15
CA GLU A 244 -23.13 -6.26 -5.08
C GLU A 244 -21.66 -6.26 -5.45
N SER A 245 -20.90 -7.25 -4.97
CA SER A 245 -19.48 -7.41 -5.32
C SER A 245 -19.28 -7.68 -6.81
N LEU A 246 -20.11 -8.56 -7.42
CA LEU A 246 -20.08 -8.84 -8.85
C LEU A 246 -20.37 -7.60 -9.68
N LYS A 247 -21.40 -6.84 -9.28
CA LYS A 247 -21.77 -5.58 -9.94
C LYS A 247 -20.62 -4.58 -9.87
N SER A 248 -20.09 -4.34 -8.67
CA SER A 248 -18.97 -3.41 -8.44
C SER A 248 -17.74 -3.79 -9.28
N THR A 249 -17.33 -5.06 -9.25
CA THR A 249 -16.16 -5.52 -10.01
C THR A 249 -16.38 -5.41 -11.52
N SER A 250 -17.59 -5.68 -12.00
CA SER A 250 -17.97 -5.48 -13.41
C SER A 250 -17.86 -4.01 -13.82
N GLU A 251 -18.39 -3.10 -13.00
CA GLU A 251 -18.30 -1.65 -13.23
C GLU A 251 -16.85 -1.17 -13.23
N GLN A 252 -16.02 -1.67 -12.31
CA GLN A 252 -14.59 -1.35 -12.26
C GLN A 252 -13.85 -1.85 -13.51
N LEU A 253 -14.09 -3.09 -13.96
CA LEU A 253 -13.51 -3.61 -15.21
C LEU A 253 -13.90 -2.76 -16.42
N ALA A 254 -15.18 -2.37 -16.52
CA ALA A 254 -15.65 -1.49 -17.58
C ALA A 254 -15.00 -0.10 -17.51
N GLN A 255 -14.87 0.47 -16.31
CA GLN A 255 -14.23 1.77 -16.09
C GLN A 255 -12.75 1.74 -16.49
N VAL A 256 -12.01 0.69 -16.11
CA VAL A 256 -10.60 0.55 -16.50
C VAL A 256 -10.46 0.44 -18.01
N ARG A 257 -11.26 -0.39 -18.68
CA ARG A 257 -11.26 -0.51 -20.15
C ARG A 257 -11.58 0.80 -20.85
N ALA A 258 -12.50 1.60 -20.30
CA ALA A 258 -12.87 2.90 -20.83
C ALA A 258 -11.85 4.02 -20.52
N SER A 259 -10.85 3.76 -19.67
CA SER A 259 -9.91 4.79 -19.24
C SER A 259 -8.89 5.15 -20.31
N ALA A 260 -8.53 6.44 -20.39
CA ALA A 260 -7.47 6.92 -21.27
C ALA A 260 -6.10 6.30 -20.94
N LEU A 261 -5.88 5.95 -19.66
CA LEU A 261 -4.66 5.28 -19.21
C LEU A 261 -4.57 3.88 -19.81
N TYR A 262 -5.63 3.08 -19.71
CA TYR A 262 -5.65 1.77 -20.35
C TYR A 262 -5.44 1.89 -21.86
N ALA A 263 -6.16 2.80 -22.54
CA ALA A 263 -5.98 3.02 -23.97
C ALA A 263 -4.52 3.37 -24.36
N SER A 264 -3.79 4.07 -23.49
CA SER A 264 -2.38 4.44 -23.72
C SER A 264 -1.42 3.25 -23.62
N TYR A 265 -1.78 2.21 -22.87
CA TYR A 265 -0.89 1.09 -22.51
C TYR A 265 -1.46 -0.29 -22.87
N ALA A 266 -2.60 -0.36 -23.55
CA ALA A 266 -3.32 -1.61 -23.83
C ALA A 266 -2.50 -2.64 -24.61
N ASN A 267 -1.54 -2.18 -25.43
CA ASN A 267 -0.67 -3.04 -26.23
C ASN A 267 0.53 -3.59 -25.44
N GLU A 268 0.74 -3.16 -24.18
CA GLU A 268 1.80 -3.72 -23.35
C GLU A 268 1.42 -5.13 -22.87
N PRO A 269 2.32 -6.14 -23.02
CA PRO A 269 1.98 -7.53 -22.72
C PRO A 269 1.51 -7.78 -21.28
N ASP A 270 2.10 -7.09 -20.32
CA ASP A 270 1.77 -7.19 -18.90
C ASP A 270 0.43 -6.53 -18.55
N VAL A 271 0.10 -5.40 -19.19
CA VAL A 271 -1.22 -4.75 -19.09
C VAL A 271 -2.30 -5.67 -19.66
N ALA A 272 -2.11 -6.18 -20.88
CA ALA A 272 -3.04 -7.10 -21.52
C ALA A 272 -3.23 -8.39 -20.70
N PHE A 273 -2.14 -8.94 -20.16
CA PHE A 273 -2.18 -10.13 -19.30
C PHE A 273 -2.97 -9.88 -18.02
N LYS A 274 -2.71 -8.78 -17.31
CA LYS A 274 -3.42 -8.47 -16.05
C LYS A 274 -4.92 -8.26 -16.27
N LEU A 275 -5.29 -7.56 -17.33
CA LEU A 275 -6.70 -7.41 -17.69
C LEU A 275 -7.34 -8.77 -17.99
N SER A 276 -6.72 -9.57 -18.87
CA SER A 276 -7.22 -10.90 -19.24
C SER A 276 -7.39 -11.80 -18.01
N ARG A 277 -6.45 -11.72 -17.05
CA ARG A 277 -6.52 -12.48 -15.80
C ARG A 277 -7.70 -12.05 -14.94
N ALA A 278 -7.89 -10.75 -14.74
CA ALA A 278 -8.99 -10.20 -13.96
C ALA A 278 -10.36 -10.58 -14.57
N GLU A 279 -10.47 -10.54 -15.90
CA GLU A 279 -11.68 -10.94 -16.62
C GLU A 279 -11.94 -12.45 -16.54
N MET A 280 -10.89 -13.27 -16.59
CA MET A 280 -11.01 -14.71 -16.39
C MET A 280 -11.47 -15.03 -14.96
N ASP A 281 -10.87 -14.41 -13.94
CA ASP A 281 -11.28 -14.59 -12.55
C ASP A 281 -12.74 -14.14 -12.35
N PHE A 282 -13.13 -13.02 -12.96
CA PHE A 282 -14.52 -12.51 -12.93
C PHE A 282 -15.50 -13.49 -13.59
N SER A 283 -15.18 -13.98 -14.79
CA SER A 283 -16.02 -14.93 -15.54
C SER A 283 -16.13 -16.32 -14.90
N GLN A 284 -15.26 -16.63 -13.94
CA GLN A 284 -15.30 -17.88 -13.15
C GLN A 284 -15.91 -17.68 -11.76
N GLY A 285 -16.44 -16.49 -11.46
CA GLY A 285 -17.09 -16.19 -10.17
C GLY A 285 -16.12 -15.96 -9.02
N ARG A 286 -14.82 -15.88 -9.30
CA ARG A 286 -13.76 -15.53 -8.34
C ARG A 286 -13.67 -14.02 -8.18
N VAL A 287 -14.69 -13.45 -7.54
CA VAL A 287 -14.91 -11.99 -7.51
C VAL A 287 -13.79 -11.26 -6.78
N GLU A 288 -13.25 -11.83 -5.71
CA GLU A 288 -12.19 -11.17 -4.96
C GLU A 288 -10.86 -11.20 -5.71
N GLU A 289 -10.53 -12.31 -6.35
CA GLU A 289 -9.35 -12.42 -7.21
C GLU A 289 -9.46 -11.45 -8.40
N ALA A 290 -10.65 -11.34 -9.00
CA ALA A 290 -10.91 -10.38 -10.06
C ALA A 290 -10.72 -8.94 -9.57
N ARG A 291 -11.27 -8.57 -8.41
CA ARG A 291 -11.12 -7.24 -7.82
C ARG A 291 -9.66 -6.92 -7.52
N VAL A 292 -8.91 -7.86 -6.95
CA VAL A 292 -7.46 -7.72 -6.73
C VAL A 292 -6.73 -7.56 -8.06
N GLY A 293 -7.12 -8.30 -9.10
CA GLY A 293 -6.57 -8.18 -10.44
C GLY A 293 -6.78 -6.79 -11.04
N VAL A 294 -7.99 -6.22 -10.89
CA VAL A 294 -8.31 -4.85 -11.35
C VAL A 294 -7.48 -3.81 -10.59
N GLU A 295 -7.34 -3.93 -9.28
CA GLU A 295 -6.52 -3.04 -8.48
C GLU A 295 -5.05 -3.07 -8.91
N GLN A 296 -4.50 -4.27 -9.12
CA GLN A 296 -3.13 -4.43 -9.61
C GLN A 296 -2.93 -3.86 -11.02
N LEU A 297 -3.94 -3.99 -11.89
CA LEU A 297 -3.92 -3.40 -13.22
C LEU A 297 -3.89 -1.87 -13.13
N ASN A 298 -4.72 -1.26 -12.28
CA ASN A 298 -4.71 0.18 -12.05
C ASN A 298 -3.36 0.67 -11.51
N GLN A 299 -2.77 -0.04 -10.55
CA GLN A 299 -1.45 0.28 -10.01
C GLN A 299 -0.37 0.21 -11.10
N LEU A 300 -0.42 -0.81 -11.96
CA LEU A 300 0.49 -0.93 -13.11
C LEU A 300 0.34 0.27 -14.06
N LEU A 301 -0.89 0.61 -14.46
CA LEU A 301 -1.17 1.74 -15.36
C LEU A 301 -0.68 3.07 -14.78
N GLN A 302 -0.91 3.32 -13.50
CA GLN A 302 -0.39 4.50 -12.81
C GLN A 302 1.14 4.50 -12.77
N GLY A 303 1.77 3.34 -12.51
CA GLY A 303 3.21 3.17 -12.57
C GLY A 303 3.79 3.53 -13.94
N ARG A 304 3.15 3.09 -15.03
CA ARG A 304 3.53 3.42 -16.41
C ARG A 304 3.41 4.90 -16.71
N GLN A 305 2.32 5.53 -16.26
CA GLN A 305 2.14 6.98 -16.41
C GLN A 305 3.22 7.77 -15.66
N ASN A 306 3.51 7.38 -14.42
CA ASN A 306 4.54 8.01 -13.62
C ASN A 306 5.92 7.87 -14.26
N ALA A 307 6.29 6.67 -14.71
CA ALA A 307 7.55 6.43 -15.40
C ALA A 307 7.68 7.29 -16.67
N LYS A 308 6.62 7.36 -17.49
CA LYS A 308 6.57 8.21 -18.69
C LYS A 308 6.81 9.69 -18.36
N GLN A 309 6.17 10.21 -17.31
CA GLN A 309 6.37 11.58 -16.88
C GLN A 309 7.80 11.84 -16.39
N LEU A 310 8.36 10.93 -15.60
CA LEU A 310 9.72 11.06 -15.10
C LEU A 310 10.74 11.03 -16.24
N ILE A 311 10.57 10.14 -17.22
CA ILE A 311 11.44 10.07 -18.40
C ILE A 311 11.41 11.40 -19.18
N ALA A 312 10.22 11.96 -19.39
CA ALA A 312 10.08 13.27 -20.03
C ALA A 312 10.81 14.37 -19.24
N ASN A 313 10.72 14.34 -17.91
CA ASN A 313 11.43 15.29 -17.04
C ASN A 313 12.95 15.10 -17.08
N VAL A 314 13.48 13.87 -17.17
CA VAL A 314 14.91 13.61 -17.36
C VAL A 314 15.40 14.27 -18.65
N GLN A 315 14.67 14.09 -19.76
CA GLN A 315 15.05 14.68 -21.05
C GLN A 315 15.04 16.22 -20.99
N ALA A 316 14.02 16.81 -20.35
CA ALA A 316 13.96 18.26 -20.17
C ALA A 316 15.12 18.79 -19.31
N LEU A 317 15.44 18.09 -18.22
CA LEU A 317 16.58 18.42 -17.37
C LEU A 317 17.89 18.32 -18.15
N GLN A 318 18.08 17.27 -18.95
CA GLN A 318 19.27 17.11 -19.80
C GLN A 318 19.47 18.32 -20.71
N ASN A 319 18.43 18.67 -21.46
CA ASN A 319 18.47 19.78 -22.41
C ASN A 319 18.77 21.13 -21.72
N GLN A 320 18.34 21.29 -20.46
CA GLN A 320 18.59 22.48 -19.67
C GLN A 320 20.04 22.56 -19.17
N VAL A 321 20.61 21.45 -18.69
CA VAL A 321 21.91 21.46 -17.99
C VAL A 321 23.10 21.17 -18.90
N GLU A 322 22.92 20.37 -19.96
CA GLU A 322 24.01 19.98 -20.86
C GLU A 322 24.79 21.16 -21.46
N PRO A 323 24.16 22.28 -21.89
CA PRO A 323 24.87 23.44 -22.43
C PRO A 323 25.81 24.15 -21.42
N ILE A 324 25.63 23.92 -20.12
CA ILE A 324 26.48 24.50 -19.07
C ILE A 324 27.89 23.89 -19.15
N PHE A 325 28.03 22.63 -19.55
CA PHE A 325 29.27 21.88 -19.46
C PHE A 325 30.11 22.00 -20.75
N LYS A 326 31.31 22.58 -20.63
CA LYS A 326 32.22 22.85 -21.76
C LYS A 326 33.37 21.86 -21.85
N ASP A 327 33.81 21.30 -20.73
CA ASP A 327 34.92 20.35 -20.64
C ASP A 327 34.49 18.88 -20.64
N ALA A 328 35.45 17.97 -20.90
CA ALA A 328 35.18 16.54 -21.02
C ALA A 328 34.85 15.87 -19.67
N GLU A 329 35.55 16.24 -18.60
CA GLU A 329 35.35 15.66 -17.26
C GLU A 329 33.98 16.04 -16.69
N GLY A 330 33.59 17.32 -16.82
CA GLY A 330 32.25 17.79 -16.47
C GLY A 330 31.14 17.03 -17.20
N LYS A 331 31.28 16.87 -18.54
CA LYS A 331 30.32 16.11 -19.36
C LYS A 331 30.26 14.63 -18.95
N ALA A 332 31.39 14.00 -18.68
CA ALA A 332 31.44 12.60 -18.25
C ALA A 332 30.67 12.38 -16.94
N ARG A 333 30.84 13.28 -15.97
CA ARG A 333 30.11 13.25 -14.69
C ARG A 333 28.62 13.47 -14.86
N LEU A 334 28.23 14.46 -15.68
CA LEU A 334 26.83 14.70 -16.01
C LEU A 334 26.21 13.44 -16.64
N ASN A 335 26.83 12.87 -17.67
CA ASN A 335 26.32 11.70 -18.37
C ASN A 335 26.09 10.51 -17.43
N LYS A 336 26.99 10.30 -16.46
CA LYS A 336 26.82 9.26 -15.43
C LYS A 336 25.58 9.49 -14.58
N LEU A 337 25.35 10.72 -14.09
CA LEU A 337 24.17 11.05 -13.29
C LEU A 337 22.88 11.00 -14.13
N MET A 338 22.93 11.47 -15.38
CA MET A 338 21.78 11.42 -16.30
C MET A 338 21.37 9.98 -16.61
N ALA A 339 22.33 9.07 -16.83
CA ALA A 339 22.03 7.65 -17.01
C ALA A 339 21.36 7.02 -15.77
N GLN A 340 21.81 7.41 -14.56
CA GLN A 340 21.19 6.96 -13.31
C GLN A 340 19.78 7.52 -13.14
N ALA A 341 19.56 8.81 -13.47
CA ALA A 341 18.25 9.45 -13.42
C ALA A 341 17.27 8.79 -14.40
N GLN A 342 17.74 8.46 -15.60
CA GLN A 342 16.96 7.76 -16.62
C GLN A 342 16.55 6.35 -16.15
N LEU A 343 17.47 5.60 -15.54
CA LEU A 343 17.17 4.29 -14.98
C LEU A 343 16.12 4.39 -13.86
N ALA A 344 16.28 5.35 -12.94
CA ALA A 344 15.31 5.57 -11.87
C ALA A 344 13.93 5.98 -12.41
N ALA A 345 13.89 6.81 -13.46
CA ALA A 345 12.67 7.22 -14.14
C ALA A 345 11.96 6.05 -14.82
N GLN A 346 12.68 5.19 -15.54
CA GLN A 346 12.14 3.97 -16.18
C GLN A 346 11.53 3.01 -15.16
N GLN A 347 12.13 2.92 -13.98
CA GLN A 347 11.63 2.11 -12.87
C GLN A 347 10.47 2.75 -12.11
N GLY A 348 10.12 4.01 -12.41
CA GLY A 348 9.16 4.79 -11.62
C GLY A 348 9.62 5.08 -10.19
N ASN A 349 10.92 4.92 -9.88
CA ASN A 349 11.48 5.12 -8.54
C ASN A 349 11.70 6.61 -8.28
N LYS A 350 10.65 7.27 -7.76
CA LYS A 350 10.63 8.71 -7.50
C LYS A 350 11.72 9.16 -6.52
N ASP A 351 11.98 8.41 -5.46
CA ASP A 351 12.96 8.80 -4.43
C ASP A 351 14.39 8.78 -4.97
N SER A 352 14.72 7.74 -5.74
CA SER A 352 16.02 7.68 -6.42
C SER A 352 16.13 8.75 -7.49
N TYR A 353 15.08 8.95 -8.28
CA TYR A 353 15.02 10.02 -9.28
C TYR A 353 15.32 11.39 -8.64
N THR A 354 14.60 11.78 -7.59
CA THR A 354 14.78 13.09 -6.92
C THR A 354 16.21 13.28 -6.40
N ARG A 355 16.75 12.27 -5.71
CA ARG A 355 18.13 12.34 -5.18
C ARG A 355 19.16 12.54 -6.28
N ILE A 356 19.00 11.85 -7.42
CA ILE A 356 19.95 11.95 -8.53
C ILE A 356 19.78 13.30 -9.24
N THR A 357 18.55 13.79 -9.43
CA THR A 357 18.33 15.12 -10.03
C THR A 357 18.89 16.25 -9.15
N ASP A 358 18.84 16.11 -7.82
CA ASP A 358 19.49 17.06 -6.90
C ASP A 358 21.02 17.06 -7.09
N GLN A 359 21.62 15.89 -7.32
CA GLN A 359 23.06 15.77 -7.63
C GLN A 359 23.39 16.40 -8.99
N VAL A 360 22.52 16.25 -10.00
CA VAL A 360 22.67 16.93 -11.31
C VAL A 360 22.63 18.45 -11.11
N SER A 361 21.68 18.97 -10.35
CA SER A 361 21.58 20.41 -10.05
C SER A 361 22.80 20.93 -9.28
N ALA A 362 23.29 20.19 -8.29
CA ALA A 362 24.48 20.58 -7.54
C ALA A 362 25.75 20.58 -8.42
N LEU A 363 25.88 19.60 -9.32
CA LEU A 363 26.98 19.56 -10.29
C LEU A 363 26.90 20.74 -11.27
N ALA A 364 25.70 21.04 -11.78
CA ALA A 364 25.48 22.17 -12.67
C ALA A 364 25.80 23.51 -12.00
N ASP A 365 25.41 23.71 -10.73
CA ASP A 365 25.77 24.90 -9.94
C ASP A 365 27.30 25.05 -9.80
N TYR A 366 27.99 23.96 -9.46
CA TYR A 366 29.45 23.97 -9.35
C TYR A 366 30.13 24.35 -10.67
N VAL A 367 29.70 23.74 -11.79
CA VAL A 367 30.28 23.98 -13.11
C VAL A 367 29.96 25.39 -13.61
N ALA A 368 28.72 25.88 -13.39
CA ALA A 368 28.32 27.23 -13.76
C ALA A 368 29.05 28.32 -12.96
N THR A 369 29.39 28.05 -11.70
CA THR A 369 30.06 29.04 -10.83
C THR A 369 31.54 29.18 -11.20
N PRO A 370 32.00 30.36 -11.66
CA PRO A 370 33.44 30.60 -11.80
C PRO A 370 34.10 30.65 -10.40
N LEU A 371 35.26 30.01 -10.26
CA LEU A 371 36.01 29.98 -9.01
C LEU A 371 37.45 30.42 -9.23
N HIS A 372 37.97 31.21 -8.30
CA HIS A 372 39.38 31.56 -8.20
C HIS A 372 39.98 30.80 -7.03
N MET A 373 41.07 30.05 -7.26
CA MET A 373 41.80 29.39 -6.20
C MET A 373 42.96 30.27 -5.75
N GLU A 374 43.01 30.56 -4.45
CA GLU A 374 44.01 31.45 -3.89
C GLU A 374 44.64 30.88 -2.62
N ILE A 375 45.91 31.25 -2.40
CA ILE A 375 46.64 31.01 -1.15
C ILE A 375 46.04 31.90 -0.06
N THR A 376 45.72 31.32 1.09
CA THR A 376 45.15 32.10 2.19
C THR A 376 46.17 33.07 2.79
N THR A 377 45.73 34.31 2.95
CA THR A 377 46.48 35.42 3.57
C THR A 377 45.97 35.76 4.97
N SER A 378 44.97 35.04 5.50
CA SER A 378 44.37 35.40 6.79
C SER A 378 45.44 35.39 7.89
N SER A 379 45.52 36.48 8.66
CA SER A 379 46.54 36.74 9.67
C SER A 379 46.58 35.72 10.81
N ALA A 380 45.61 34.81 10.90
CA ALA A 380 45.49 33.78 11.93
C ALA A 380 45.94 32.37 11.48
N GLY A 381 46.36 32.16 10.22
CA GLY A 381 46.68 30.84 9.66
C GLY A 381 48.03 30.72 8.94
N LYS A 382 48.62 29.52 8.96
CA LYS A 382 49.79 29.19 8.14
C LYS A 382 49.39 29.18 6.66
N SER A 383 50.09 29.91 5.80
CA SER A 383 49.91 29.86 4.32
C SER A 383 50.66 28.69 3.69
N GLY A 384 51.57 28.07 4.43
CA GLY A 384 52.37 26.94 3.99
C GLY A 384 52.68 25.97 5.13
N ILE A 385 52.71 24.68 4.79
CA ILE A 385 52.96 23.59 5.72
C ILE A 385 54.06 22.69 5.13
N GLU A 386 55.11 22.48 5.91
CA GLU A 386 56.09 21.42 5.66
C GLU A 386 55.64 20.20 6.46
N ARG A 387 55.35 19.09 5.78
CA ARG A 387 54.91 17.85 6.41
C ARG A 387 55.96 16.77 6.19
N GLU A 388 56.49 16.24 7.28
CA GLU A 388 57.44 15.14 7.27
C GLU A 388 56.69 13.83 7.47
N TYR A 389 56.93 12.85 6.59
CA TYR A 389 56.30 11.54 6.66
C TYR A 389 57.31 10.52 7.15
N HIS A 390 56.99 9.86 8.25
CA HIS A 390 57.73 8.69 8.71
C HIS A 390 56.96 7.43 8.31
N GLU A 391 57.65 6.50 7.66
CA GLU A 391 57.12 5.16 7.44
C GLU A 391 57.10 4.38 8.75
N ASN A 392 56.19 3.41 8.89
CA ASN A 392 56.12 2.56 10.07
C ASN A 392 57.47 1.88 10.32
N GLY A 393 58.08 2.17 11.48
CA GLY A 393 59.37 1.62 11.88
C GLY A 393 60.57 2.59 11.74
N GLN A 394 60.38 3.78 11.15
CA GLN A 394 61.40 4.84 11.22
C GLN A 394 61.39 5.55 12.58
N SER A 395 62.57 5.73 13.17
CA SER A 395 62.72 6.52 14.40
C SER A 395 62.33 7.97 14.14
N ALA A 396 61.60 8.58 15.07
CA ALA A 396 61.28 10.02 15.06
C ALA A 396 62.54 10.92 15.07
N SER A 397 63.72 10.36 15.37
CA SER A 397 65.01 11.04 15.30
C SER A 397 65.66 11.03 13.91
N THR A 398 65.11 10.30 12.94
CA THR A 398 65.61 10.24 11.56
C THR A 398 64.73 11.09 10.66
N PRO A 399 65.27 12.12 9.96
CA PRO A 399 64.47 12.95 9.08
C PRO A 399 63.79 12.14 7.97
N GLY A 400 62.47 12.15 7.94
CA GLY A 400 61.65 11.52 6.90
C GLY A 400 61.55 12.37 5.62
N PRO A 401 61.03 11.81 4.52
CA PRO A 401 60.70 12.58 3.33
C PRO A 401 59.72 13.72 3.64
N LYS A 402 60.09 14.93 3.22
CA LYS A 402 59.25 16.13 3.35
C LYS A 402 58.37 16.32 2.13
N ARG A 403 57.14 16.73 2.38
CA ARG A 403 56.21 17.25 1.37
C ARG A 403 55.81 18.67 1.74
N TRP A 404 55.51 19.46 0.72
CA TRP A 404 55.24 20.88 0.85
C TRP A 404 53.81 21.16 0.43
N TYR A 405 53.07 21.84 1.30
CA TYR A 405 51.68 22.20 1.05
C TYR A 405 51.49 23.71 1.16
N LEU A 406 50.63 24.25 0.32
CA LEU A 406 50.11 25.60 0.45
C LEU A 406 48.66 25.54 0.90
N VAL A 407 48.28 26.38 1.85
CA VAL A 407 46.90 26.43 2.34
C VAL A 407 46.10 27.31 1.40
N VAL A 408 45.12 26.71 0.73
CA VAL A 408 44.35 27.31 -0.36
C VAL A 408 42.85 27.29 -0.06
N ARG A 409 42.13 28.19 -0.72
CA ARG A 409 40.67 28.21 -0.78
C ARG A 409 40.21 28.51 -2.20
N ALA A 410 39.05 27.98 -2.58
CA ALA A 410 38.36 28.39 -3.80
C ALA A 410 37.28 29.42 -3.45
N VAL A 411 37.36 30.61 -4.03
CA VAL A 411 36.40 31.69 -3.81
C VAL A 411 35.61 31.96 -5.09
N ASP A 412 34.34 32.37 -4.93
CA ASP A 412 33.53 32.86 -6.03
C ASP A 412 33.83 34.35 -6.36
N ALA A 413 33.11 34.90 -7.33
CA ALA A 413 33.26 36.30 -7.74
C ALA A 413 32.98 37.33 -6.62
N THR A 414 32.32 36.93 -5.52
CA THR A 414 32.07 37.78 -4.36
C THR A 414 33.17 37.69 -3.30
N GLY A 415 34.18 36.83 -3.52
CA GLY A 415 35.23 36.53 -2.55
C GLY A 415 34.79 35.52 -1.47
N LYS A 416 33.60 34.92 -1.60
CA LYS A 416 33.10 33.93 -0.64
C LYS A 416 33.73 32.58 -0.92
N ALA A 417 34.33 31.98 0.11
CA ALA A 417 34.90 30.64 0.00
C ALA A 417 33.81 29.59 -0.21
N ARG A 418 33.97 28.75 -1.24
CA ARG A 418 33.10 27.62 -1.56
C ARG A 418 33.66 26.36 -0.90
N ALA A 419 32.81 25.63 -0.18
CA ALA A 419 33.19 24.33 0.35
C ALA A 419 33.35 23.30 -0.79
N MET A 420 34.41 22.52 -0.74
CA MET A 420 34.77 21.50 -1.71
C MET A 420 35.00 20.15 -1.01
N ASP A 421 34.72 19.07 -1.74
CA ASP A 421 34.95 17.71 -1.24
C ASP A 421 36.40 17.33 -1.51
N ILE A 422 37.21 17.31 -0.45
CA ILE A 422 38.67 17.13 -0.52
C ILE A 422 39.06 15.84 0.18
N THR A 423 39.84 14.99 -0.51
CA THR A 423 40.33 13.71 0.04
C THR A 423 41.62 13.91 0.82
N ASN A 424 41.55 13.79 2.14
CA ASN A 424 42.74 13.87 2.98
C ASN A 424 43.70 12.69 2.69
N ILE A 425 44.94 13.00 2.30
CA ILE A 425 45.93 11.99 1.91
C ILE A 425 46.36 11.09 3.08
N GLU A 426 46.32 11.58 4.31
CA GLU A 426 46.70 10.85 5.52
C GLU A 426 45.58 9.92 5.98
N THR A 427 44.34 10.39 6.00
CA THR A 427 43.21 9.61 6.53
C THR A 427 42.42 8.85 5.46
N LYS A 428 42.62 9.18 4.18
CA LYS A 428 41.85 8.70 3.01
C LYS A 428 40.36 9.05 3.06
N LYS A 429 39.93 9.95 3.96
CA LYS A 429 38.54 10.40 4.06
C LYS A 429 38.31 11.63 3.20
N VAL A 430 37.13 11.69 2.56
CA VAL A 430 36.64 12.89 1.89
C VAL A 430 35.99 13.79 2.95
N GLU A 431 36.46 15.03 3.07
CA GLU A 431 35.87 16.04 3.96
C GLU A 431 35.43 17.26 3.14
N ARG A 432 34.27 17.82 3.48
CA ARG A 432 33.75 19.02 2.83
C ARG A 432 34.27 20.26 3.54
N VAL A 433 35.26 20.94 2.95
CA VAL A 433 36.00 22.04 3.58
C VAL A 433 36.12 23.24 2.63
N SER A 434 36.16 24.45 3.19
CA SER A 434 36.40 25.69 2.43
C SER A 434 37.87 26.10 2.39
N LEU A 435 38.72 25.42 3.17
CA LEU A 435 40.15 25.65 3.28
C LEU A 435 40.85 24.28 3.37
N TRP A 436 41.88 24.06 2.57
CA TRP A 436 42.68 22.84 2.59
C TRP A 436 44.12 23.12 2.22
N ALA A 437 45.04 22.22 2.56
CA ALA A 437 46.43 22.30 2.12
C ALA A 437 46.61 21.49 0.83
N GLN A 438 47.06 22.14 -0.24
CA GLN A 438 47.32 21.55 -1.56
C GLN A 438 48.82 21.26 -1.70
N GLU A 439 49.19 20.03 -2.03
CA GLU A 439 50.58 19.65 -2.23
C GLU A 439 51.15 20.33 -3.49
N VAL A 440 52.34 20.90 -3.34
CA VAL A 440 53.07 21.58 -4.42
C VAL A 440 54.53 21.13 -4.44
N SER A 441 55.22 21.41 -5.54
CA SER A 441 56.66 21.19 -5.59
C SER A 441 57.41 22.05 -4.54
N LYS A 442 58.55 21.55 -4.05
CA LYS A 442 59.47 22.31 -3.19
C LYS A 442 59.81 23.69 -3.76
N LYS A 443 59.99 23.76 -5.08
CA LYS A 443 60.27 25.01 -5.81
C LYS A 443 59.10 26.00 -5.67
N GLY A 444 57.87 25.54 -5.89
CA GLY A 444 56.66 26.38 -5.75
C GLY A 444 56.47 26.87 -4.32
N TYR A 445 56.60 25.98 -3.34
CA TYR A 445 56.54 26.34 -1.92
C TYR A 445 57.58 27.38 -1.52
N ASN A 446 58.84 27.18 -1.93
CA ASN A 446 59.92 28.11 -1.60
C ASN A 446 59.74 29.49 -2.24
N ALA A 447 59.11 29.58 -3.42
CA ALA A 447 58.80 30.85 -4.06
C ALA A 447 57.81 31.66 -3.20
N VAL A 448 56.71 31.03 -2.78
CA VAL A 448 55.70 31.65 -1.89
C VAL A 448 56.29 31.99 -0.51
N LYS A 449 57.14 31.11 0.04
CA LYS A 449 57.82 31.35 1.31
C LYS A 449 58.75 32.56 1.25
N LYS A 450 59.51 32.70 0.15
CA LYS A 450 60.43 33.83 -0.06
C LYS A 450 59.67 35.15 -0.15
N ASP A 451 58.57 35.16 -0.90
CA ASP A 451 57.67 36.30 -1.05
C ASP A 451 57.17 36.79 0.33
N LYS A 452 56.51 35.89 1.07
CA LYS A 452 55.96 36.21 2.40
C LYS A 452 56.99 36.69 3.43
N ILE A 453 58.24 36.22 3.36
CA ILE A 453 59.31 36.63 4.29
C ILE A 453 59.89 38.01 3.92
N ALA A 454 59.77 38.43 2.65
CA ALA A 454 60.37 39.67 2.18
C ALA A 454 59.74 40.91 2.81
N ASP A 455 58.40 40.95 2.90
CA ASP A 455 57.66 42.10 3.44
C ASP A 455 56.44 41.72 4.30
N GLY A 456 56.19 40.41 4.50
CA GLY A 456 55.04 39.91 5.26
C GLY A 456 53.76 39.78 4.45
N ILE A 457 53.76 40.17 3.16
CA ILE A 457 52.62 40.17 2.26
C ILE A 457 52.85 39.10 1.17
N LEU A 458 51.77 38.55 0.62
CA LEU A 458 51.85 37.66 -0.54
C LEU A 458 51.40 38.44 -1.77
N ASP A 459 52.33 38.69 -2.69
CA ASP A 459 52.09 39.47 -3.90
C ASP A 459 51.27 38.67 -4.92
N ASN A 460 51.52 37.36 -5.01
CA ASN A 460 50.81 36.47 -5.93
C ASN A 460 50.18 35.30 -5.18
N THR A 461 48.91 35.45 -4.85
CA THR A 461 48.11 34.40 -4.22
C THR A 461 47.44 33.47 -5.22
N ASN A 462 47.47 33.75 -6.53
CA ASN A 462 46.72 32.97 -7.52
C ASN A 462 47.35 31.57 -7.73
N VAL A 463 46.54 30.55 -7.47
CA VAL A 463 46.89 29.13 -7.62
C VAL A 463 46.30 28.55 -8.91
N GLY A 464 45.16 29.08 -9.36
CA GLY A 464 44.47 28.65 -10.57
C GLY A 464 43.03 29.12 -10.63
N ASP A 465 42.44 29.01 -11.82
CA ASP A 465 41.09 29.49 -12.09
C ASP A 465 40.22 28.40 -12.70
N LYS A 466 38.98 28.27 -12.22
CA LYS A 466 37.95 27.43 -12.81
C LYS A 466 36.93 28.32 -13.51
N PRO A 467 37.01 28.50 -14.84
CA PRO A 467 36.05 29.32 -15.55
C PRO A 467 34.63 28.74 -15.50
N SER A 468 33.63 29.59 -15.75
CA SER A 468 32.24 29.14 -15.86
C SER A 468 32.06 28.17 -17.03
N GLY A 469 31.44 27.04 -16.73
CA GLY A 469 31.22 25.93 -17.64
C GLY A 469 32.32 24.87 -17.61
N PHE A 470 33.32 25.01 -16.75
CA PHE A 470 34.39 24.02 -16.58
C PHE A 470 34.32 23.36 -15.20
N TYR A 471 34.57 22.05 -15.16
CA TYR A 471 34.69 21.29 -13.92
C TYR A 471 36.09 21.41 -13.29
N GLU A 472 37.14 21.38 -14.12
CA GLU A 472 38.54 21.39 -13.68
C GLU A 472 39.12 22.82 -13.56
N PHE A 473 40.07 22.98 -12.63
CA PHE A 473 40.85 24.20 -12.49
C PHE A 473 42.01 24.23 -13.48
N ASN A 474 42.22 25.40 -14.08
CA ASN A 474 43.44 25.72 -14.82
C ASN A 474 44.48 26.27 -13.83
N TYR A 475 45.44 25.44 -13.43
CA TYR A 475 46.46 25.84 -12.46
C TYR A 475 47.57 26.70 -13.07
N THR A 476 47.99 27.73 -12.35
CA THR A 476 49.11 28.62 -12.74
C THR A 476 50.47 28.08 -12.28
N MET A 477 50.47 27.05 -11.42
CA MET A 477 51.67 26.36 -10.96
C MET A 477 51.45 24.84 -10.88
N PRO A 478 52.51 24.02 -10.88
CA PRO A 478 52.38 22.57 -10.79
C PRO A 478 51.79 22.12 -9.45
N MET A 479 50.61 21.49 -9.50
CA MET A 479 49.98 20.82 -8.36
C MET A 479 50.39 19.36 -8.29
N LEU A 480 50.56 18.86 -7.07
CA LEU A 480 50.75 17.44 -6.79
C LEU A 480 49.47 16.85 -6.17
N ASN A 481 49.31 15.53 -6.19
CA ASN A 481 48.03 14.88 -5.88
C ASN A 481 47.66 14.83 -4.39
N GLY A 482 48.52 15.32 -3.49
CA GLY A 482 48.26 15.29 -2.06
C GLY A 482 47.43 16.48 -1.60
N THR A 483 46.48 16.22 -0.70
CA THR A 483 45.77 17.28 0.02
C THR A 483 45.60 16.95 1.50
N LEU A 484 45.60 17.97 2.35
CA LEU A 484 45.34 17.86 3.79
C LEU A 484 44.14 18.73 4.17
N THR A 485 43.21 18.18 4.93
CA THR A 485 42.02 18.88 5.42
C THR A 485 42.20 19.37 6.87
N ARG A 486 43.26 18.91 7.54
CA ARG A 486 43.65 19.24 8.92
C ARG A 486 45.18 19.22 9.02
N TRP A 487 45.79 20.12 9.80
CA TRP A 487 47.24 20.26 9.91
C TRP A 487 47.71 20.86 11.23
#